data_AF-A0A291F2Y1-F1
#
_entry.id   AF-A0A291F2Y1-F1
#
_cell.length_a   1.000
_cell.length_b   1.000
_cell.length_c   1.000
_cell.angle_alpha   90.00
_cell.angle_beta   90.00
_cell.angle_gamma   90.00
#
_symmetry.space_group_name_H-M   'P 1'
#
loop_
_entity.id
_entity.type
_entity.pdbx_description
1 polymer ?
#
loop_
_entity_poly.entity_id
_entity_poly.type
_entity_poly.pdbx_seq_one_letter_code
_entity_poly.pdbx_strand_id
1 'polypeptide(L)'
;MQKVYSFEYIVIYAVYSYKYLITGFNMSLLKYENDFLSKERGLLWDINRQLAHELLVQIDSQEENFFQTEEEFQLFHKKFLELQAKYTLSQELFFFIENKEKSNHRMLPYLVRDMLISQRDLEDLSDIYADKCKSNSIAKELDLQLIRWLEKPVKKLRVNLYTAVDNIARSYFQFFSLFILMDIFIRML
;
A
#
# COMPACT_ATOMS: atom_id res chain seq x y z
N MET A 1 -47.62 3.14 -0.59
CA MET A 1 -46.34 3.04 -1.34
C MET A 1 -45.12 3.32 -0.44
N GLN A 2 -45.00 2.64 0.71
CA GLN A 2 -43.97 2.97 1.73
C GLN A 2 -42.84 1.92 1.86
N LYS A 3 -43.07 0.67 1.43
CA LYS A 3 -42.09 -0.43 1.55
C LYS A 3 -40.89 -0.34 0.58
N VAL A 4 -41.01 0.44 -0.51
CA VAL A 4 -39.97 0.51 -1.55
C VAL A 4 -38.77 1.36 -1.10
N TYR A 5 -39.03 2.41 -0.29
CA TYR A 5 -38.00 3.37 0.11
C TYR A 5 -37.02 2.87 1.18
N SER A 6 -37.46 2.00 2.10
CA SER A 6 -36.59 1.48 3.16
C SER A 6 -35.58 0.47 2.62
N PHE A 7 -35.98 -0.39 1.68
CA PHE A 7 -35.07 -1.32 1.03
C PHE A 7 -34.06 -0.61 0.11
N GLU A 8 -34.53 0.37 -0.68
CA GLU A 8 -33.65 1.19 -1.53
C GLU A 8 -32.59 1.91 -0.68
N TYR A 9 -32.99 2.50 0.44
CA TYR A 9 -32.06 3.11 1.40
C TYR A 9 -31.05 2.10 1.94
N ILE A 10 -31.48 0.92 2.40
CA ILE A 10 -30.59 -0.11 2.96
C ILE A 10 -29.56 -0.57 1.91
N VAL A 11 -29.99 -0.77 0.65
CA VAL A 11 -29.09 -1.18 -0.44
C VAL A 11 -28.06 -0.08 -0.73
N ILE A 12 -28.50 1.17 -0.89
CA ILE A 12 -27.61 2.29 -1.17
C ILE A 12 -26.62 2.50 0.00
N TYR A 13 -27.11 2.47 1.24
CA TYR A 13 -26.29 2.59 2.44
C TYR A 13 -25.25 1.47 2.54
N ALA A 14 -25.62 0.22 2.21
CA ALA A 14 -24.70 -0.91 2.18
C ALA A 14 -23.60 -0.73 1.11
N VAL A 15 -23.96 -0.26 -0.09
CA VAL A 15 -23.00 -0.01 -1.18
C VAL A 15 -21.98 1.07 -0.80
N TYR A 16 -22.42 2.22 -0.29
CA TYR A 16 -21.50 3.28 0.12
C TYR A 16 -20.68 2.90 1.36
N SER A 17 -21.25 2.13 2.29
CA SER A 17 -20.50 1.58 3.43
C SER A 17 -19.40 0.62 2.97
N TYR A 18 -19.68 -0.24 1.99
CA TYR A 18 -18.70 -1.14 1.37
C TYR A 18 -17.60 -0.37 0.64
N LYS A 19 -17.97 0.67 -0.14
CA LYS A 19 -17.00 1.53 -0.83
C LYS A 19 -16.08 2.24 0.16
N TYR A 20 -16.64 2.83 1.23
CA TYR A 20 -15.86 3.46 2.29
C TYR A 20 -14.86 2.48 2.93
N LEU A 21 -15.30 1.25 3.21
CA LEU A 21 -14.47 0.19 3.78
C LEU A 21 -13.30 -0.19 2.87
N ILE A 22 -13.56 -0.44 1.58
CA ILE A 22 -12.50 -0.78 0.60
C ILE A 22 -11.51 0.37 0.44
N THR A 23 -12.00 1.61 0.33
CA THR A 23 -11.10 2.76 0.18
C THR A 23 -10.21 2.92 1.41
N GLY A 24 -10.77 2.75 2.61
CA GLY A 24 -9.98 2.75 3.86
C GLY A 24 -8.98 1.59 3.93
N PHE A 25 -9.35 0.41 3.42
CA PHE A 25 -8.44 -0.74 3.29
C PHE A 25 -7.24 -0.40 2.41
N ASN A 26 -7.51 0.06 1.19
CA ASN A 26 -6.48 0.37 0.20
C ASN A 26 -5.53 1.47 0.70
N MET A 27 -6.08 2.48 1.39
CA MET A 27 -5.28 3.54 1.99
C MET A 27 -4.33 3.00 3.06
N SER A 28 -4.80 2.10 3.92
CA SER A 28 -3.98 1.48 4.97
C SER A 28 -2.89 0.61 4.37
N LEU A 29 -3.23 -0.19 3.36
CA LEU A 29 -2.26 -1.02 2.64
C LEU A 29 -1.17 -0.16 2.00
N LEU A 30 -1.52 0.91 1.28
CA LEU A 30 -0.54 1.83 0.68
C LEU A 30 0.33 2.54 1.72
N LYS A 31 -0.24 2.86 2.89
CA LYS A 31 0.53 3.46 3.99
C LYS A 31 1.60 2.50 4.50
N TYR A 32 1.22 1.25 4.80
CA TYR A 32 2.18 0.24 5.23
C TYR A 32 3.20 -0.12 4.15
N GLU A 33 2.76 -0.14 2.89
CA GLU A 33 3.66 -0.34 1.75
C GLU A 33 4.72 0.76 1.73
N ASN A 34 4.32 2.03 1.85
CA ASN A 34 5.27 3.13 1.90
C ASN A 34 6.21 3.05 3.11
N ASP A 35 5.70 2.73 4.30
CA ASP A 35 6.54 2.59 5.49
C ASP A 35 7.57 1.46 5.33
N PHE A 36 7.19 0.37 4.67
CA PHE A 36 8.09 -0.74 4.35
C PHE A 36 9.12 -0.33 3.28
N LEU A 37 8.66 0.21 2.15
CA LEU A 37 9.50 0.67 1.05
C LEU A 37 10.53 1.71 1.52
N SER A 38 10.15 2.60 2.43
CA SER A 38 11.05 3.62 2.97
C SER A 38 12.20 3.01 3.79
N LYS A 39 11.92 1.95 4.56
CA LYS A 39 12.94 1.19 5.30
C LYS A 39 13.87 0.44 4.37
N GLU A 40 13.30 -0.29 3.41
CA GLU A 40 14.08 -1.03 2.41
C GLU A 40 14.96 -0.11 1.56
N ARG A 41 14.45 1.08 1.19
CA ARG A 41 15.25 2.09 0.49
C ARG A 41 16.46 2.52 1.31
N GLY A 42 16.29 2.69 2.63
CA GLY A 42 17.39 2.99 3.53
C GLY A 42 18.45 1.88 3.56
N LEU A 43 18.02 0.62 3.65
CA LEU A 43 18.93 -0.53 3.60
C LEU A 43 19.67 -0.63 2.26
N LEU A 44 18.95 -0.47 1.14
CA LEU A 44 19.56 -0.49 -0.19
C LEU A 44 20.52 0.68 -0.40
N TRP A 45 20.27 1.84 0.19
CA TRP A 45 21.20 2.96 0.16
C TRP A 45 22.54 2.59 0.80
N ASP A 46 22.51 1.97 1.99
CA ASP A 46 23.71 1.52 2.68
C ASP A 46 24.44 0.42 1.91
N ILE A 47 23.71 -0.55 1.35
CA ILE A 47 24.27 -1.60 0.47
C ILE A 47 24.92 -0.99 -0.76
N ASN A 48 24.23 -0.08 -1.46
CA ASN A 48 24.76 0.61 -2.64
C ASN A 48 26.04 1.37 -2.31
N ARG A 49 26.09 2.03 -1.15
CA ARG A 49 27.30 2.73 -0.69
C ARG A 49 28.46 1.77 -0.43
N GLN A 50 28.21 0.63 0.20
CA GLN A 50 29.23 -0.40 0.43
C GLN A 50 29.74 -0.99 -0.88
N LEU A 51 28.85 -1.39 -1.77
CA LEU A 51 29.20 -1.94 -3.08
C LEU A 51 29.97 -0.92 -3.94
N ALA A 52 29.56 0.35 -3.94
CA ALA A 52 30.29 1.42 -4.63
C ALA A 52 31.70 1.61 -4.06
N HIS A 53 31.85 1.56 -2.73
CA HIS A 53 33.16 1.65 -2.10
C HIS A 53 34.05 0.44 -2.44
N GLU A 54 33.50 -0.78 -2.38
CA GLU A 54 34.24 -2.00 -2.77
C GLU A 54 34.67 -1.95 -4.24
N LEU A 55 33.82 -1.45 -5.15
CA LEU A 55 34.18 -1.27 -6.56
C LEU A 55 35.35 -0.29 -6.72
N LEU A 56 35.32 0.84 -6.01
CA LEU A 56 36.43 1.81 -6.02
C LEU A 56 37.72 1.18 -5.51
N VAL A 57 37.67 0.47 -4.37
CA VAL A 57 38.84 -0.22 -3.81
C VAL A 57 39.40 -1.25 -4.78
N GLN A 58 38.55 -2.00 -5.50
CA GLN A 58 39.02 -2.95 -6.53
C GLN A 58 39.73 -2.22 -7.68
N ILE A 59 39.19 -1.08 -8.14
CA ILE A 59 39.79 -0.28 -9.21
C ILE A 59 41.14 0.30 -8.75
N ASP A 60 41.20 0.95 -7.59
CA ASP A 60 42.42 1.53 -7.04
C ASP A 60 43.50 0.46 -6.83
N SER A 61 43.12 -0.73 -6.34
CA SER A 61 44.05 -1.84 -6.14
C SER A 61 44.64 -2.39 -7.44
N GLN A 62 43.92 -2.24 -8.56
CA GLN A 62 44.42 -2.58 -9.90
C GLN A 62 45.40 -1.52 -10.41
N GLU A 63 45.15 -0.24 -10.15
CA GLU A 63 46.09 0.83 -10.52
C GLU A 63 47.42 0.69 -9.77
N GLU A 64 47.39 0.20 -8.54
CA GLU A 64 48.59 -0.03 -7.72
C GLU A 64 49.30 -1.37 -8.01
N ASN A 65 48.58 -2.41 -8.46
CA ASN A 65 49.14 -3.74 -8.71
C ASN A 65 48.96 -4.18 -10.17
N PHE A 66 50.06 -4.29 -10.91
CA PHE A 66 50.06 -4.99 -12.18
C PHE A 66 49.95 -6.51 -11.95
N PHE A 67 48.95 -7.14 -12.58
CA PHE A 67 48.80 -8.60 -12.57
C PHE A 67 50.07 -9.26 -13.11
N GLN A 68 50.61 -10.22 -12.37
CA GLN A 68 51.83 -10.94 -12.76
C GLN A 68 51.52 -12.17 -13.61
N THR A 69 50.28 -12.67 -13.52
CA THR A 69 49.80 -13.81 -14.30
C THR A 69 48.43 -13.57 -14.92
N GLU A 70 48.15 -14.29 -16.00
CA GLU A 70 46.83 -14.31 -16.65
C GLU A 70 45.75 -14.86 -15.69
N GLU A 71 46.09 -15.82 -14.84
CA GLU A 71 45.16 -16.39 -13.85
C GLU A 71 44.73 -15.35 -12.80
N GLU A 72 45.65 -14.52 -12.32
CA GLU A 72 45.35 -13.41 -11.40
C GLU A 72 44.42 -12.39 -12.05
N PHE A 73 44.68 -12.04 -13.31
CA PHE A 73 43.82 -11.14 -14.08
C PHE A 73 42.40 -11.69 -14.25
N GLN A 74 42.26 -12.97 -14.64
CA GLN A 74 40.96 -13.60 -14.81
C GLN A 74 40.17 -13.70 -13.51
N LEU A 75 40.83 -14.02 -12.39
CA LEU A 75 40.21 -14.08 -11.08
C LEU A 75 39.69 -12.70 -10.64
N PHE A 76 40.51 -11.66 -10.81
CA PHE A 76 40.11 -10.28 -10.55
C PHE A 76 38.94 -9.87 -11.42
N HIS A 77 39.04 -10.09 -12.74
CA HIS A 77 38.02 -9.69 -13.70
C HIS A 77 36.66 -10.33 -13.38
N LYS A 78 36.66 -11.62 -13.04
CA LYS A 78 35.44 -12.31 -12.61
C LYS A 78 34.83 -11.69 -11.35
N LYS A 79 35.64 -11.45 -10.31
CA LYS A 79 35.18 -10.83 -9.06
C LYS A 79 34.64 -9.42 -9.29
N PHE A 80 35.32 -8.64 -10.12
CA PHE A 80 34.88 -7.29 -10.49
C PHE A 80 33.53 -7.32 -11.19
N LEU A 81 33.35 -8.19 -12.20
CA LEU A 81 32.07 -8.35 -12.90
C LEU A 81 30.94 -8.79 -11.97
N GLU A 82 31.21 -9.73 -11.05
CA GLU A 82 30.23 -10.16 -10.04
C GLU A 82 29.81 -9.01 -9.11
N LEU A 83 30.78 -8.21 -8.66
CA LEU A 83 30.52 -7.05 -7.80
C LEU A 83 29.75 -5.94 -8.55
N GLN A 84 30.13 -5.68 -9.80
CA GLN A 84 29.47 -4.74 -10.68
C GLN A 84 28.01 -5.16 -10.95
N ALA A 85 27.76 -6.44 -11.20
CA ALA A 85 26.41 -6.97 -11.38
C ALA A 85 25.55 -6.78 -10.13
N LYS A 86 26.09 -7.07 -8.93
CA LYS A 86 25.40 -6.82 -7.66
C LYS A 86 25.06 -5.35 -7.46
N TYR A 87 26.01 -4.46 -7.76
CA TYR A 87 25.80 -3.02 -7.65
C TYR A 87 24.69 -2.53 -8.58
N THR A 88 24.72 -2.95 -9.86
CA THR A 88 23.67 -2.60 -10.83
C THR A 88 22.30 -3.08 -10.38
N LEU A 89 22.18 -4.34 -9.95
CA LEU A 89 20.91 -4.90 -9.48
C LEU A 89 20.38 -4.15 -8.24
N SER A 90 21.27 -3.80 -7.31
CA SER A 90 20.91 -3.04 -6.11
C SER A 90 20.48 -1.59 -6.45
N GLN A 91 21.06 -0.98 -7.48
CA GLN A 91 20.62 0.32 -8.01
C GLN A 91 19.25 0.23 -8.68
N GLU A 92 19.02 -0.77 -9.53
CA GLU A 92 17.71 -0.99 -10.17
C GLU A 92 16.61 -1.19 -9.14
N LEU A 93 16.88 -1.97 -8.10
CA LEU A 93 16.03 -2.16 -6.93
C LEU A 93 15.70 -0.85 -6.24
N PHE A 94 16.71 -0.02 -5.99
CA PHE A 94 16.54 1.28 -5.36
C PHE A 94 15.61 2.18 -6.18
N PHE A 95 15.80 2.26 -7.50
CA PHE A 95 14.94 3.03 -8.39
C PHE A 95 13.52 2.48 -8.48
N PHE A 96 13.36 1.16 -8.48
CA PHE A 96 12.05 0.52 -8.44
C PHE A 96 11.27 0.94 -7.19
N ILE A 97 11.92 0.86 -6.02
CA ILE A 97 11.33 1.27 -4.74
C ILE A 97 10.96 2.76 -4.78
N GLU A 98 11.87 3.63 -5.23
CA GLU A 98 11.62 5.07 -5.30
C GLU A 98 10.42 5.41 -6.21
N ASN A 99 10.32 4.74 -7.37
CA ASN A 99 9.19 4.91 -8.28
C ASN A 99 7.87 4.43 -7.67
N LYS A 100 7.90 3.32 -6.94
CA LYS A 100 6.73 2.79 -6.25
C LYS A 100 6.26 3.72 -5.12
N GLU A 101 7.18 4.23 -4.29
CA GLU A 101 6.87 5.23 -3.26
C GLU A 101 6.22 6.49 -3.85
N LYS A 102 6.75 7.00 -4.97
CA LYS A 102 6.19 8.15 -5.68
C LYS A 102 4.77 7.87 -6.18
N SER A 103 4.53 6.69 -6.74
CA SER A 103 3.20 6.28 -7.21
C SER A 103 2.20 6.22 -6.05
N ASN A 104 2.60 5.59 -4.94
CA ASN A 104 1.78 5.47 -3.74
C ASN A 104 1.47 6.84 -3.12
N HIS A 105 2.45 7.74 -3.04
CA HIS A 105 2.24 9.13 -2.60
C HIS A 105 1.25 9.89 -3.48
N ARG A 106 1.26 9.67 -4.79
CA ARG A 106 0.28 10.27 -5.70
C ARG A 106 -1.11 9.68 -5.48
N MET A 107 -1.23 8.39 -5.17
CA MET A 107 -2.51 7.69 -5.02
C MET A 107 -3.23 8.00 -3.71
N LEU A 108 -2.49 8.22 -2.61
CA LEU A 108 -3.06 8.47 -1.28
C LEU A 108 -4.06 9.65 -1.24
N PRO A 109 -3.77 10.85 -1.80
CA PRO A 109 -4.73 11.95 -1.83
C PRO A 109 -6.05 11.62 -2.54
N TYR A 110 -6.01 10.82 -3.62
CA TYR A 110 -7.21 10.40 -4.33
C TYR A 110 -8.08 9.49 -3.46
N LEU A 111 -7.46 8.52 -2.77
CA LEU A 111 -8.18 7.64 -1.85
C LEU A 111 -8.76 8.41 -0.66
N VAL A 112 -8.04 9.40 -0.13
CA VAL A 112 -8.56 10.29 0.94
C VAL A 112 -9.79 11.03 0.46
N ARG A 113 -9.73 11.62 -0.74
CA ARG A 113 -10.87 12.30 -1.34
C ARG A 113 -12.06 11.36 -1.54
N ASP A 114 -11.84 10.18 -2.11
CA ASP A 114 -12.90 9.20 -2.35
C ASP A 114 -13.55 8.71 -1.05
N MET A 115 -12.76 8.55 0.01
CA MET A 115 -13.25 8.17 1.34
C MET A 115 -14.11 9.28 1.94
N LEU A 116 -13.69 10.55 1.83
CA LEU A 116 -14.46 11.72 2.28
C LEU A 116 -15.77 11.89 1.51
N ILE A 117 -15.76 11.68 0.19
CA ILE A 117 -16.99 11.69 -0.62
C ILE A 117 -17.93 10.60 -0.14
N SER A 118 -17.44 9.36 0.00
CA SER A 118 -18.27 8.23 0.44
C SER A 118 -18.83 8.45 1.86
N GLN A 119 -18.08 9.13 2.74
CA GLN A 119 -18.56 9.52 4.05
C GLN A 119 -19.68 10.56 3.97
N ARG A 120 -19.48 11.62 3.18
CA ARG A 120 -20.48 12.66 2.98
C ARG A 120 -21.76 12.09 2.38
N ASP A 121 -21.66 11.24 1.37
CA ASP A 121 -22.81 10.60 0.74
C ASP A 121 -23.61 9.78 1.76
N LEU A 122 -22.94 9.09 2.70
CA LEU A 122 -23.60 8.36 3.79
C LEU A 122 -24.31 9.29 4.79
N GLU A 123 -23.72 10.45 5.09
CA GLU A 123 -24.31 11.47 5.96
C GLU A 123 -25.54 12.11 5.29
N ASP A 124 -25.41 12.54 4.04
CA ASP A 124 -26.48 13.13 3.23
C ASP A 124 -27.65 12.15 3.04
N LEU A 125 -27.36 10.86 2.82
CA LEU A 125 -28.39 9.82 2.74
C LEU A 125 -29.21 9.71 4.03
N SER A 126 -28.53 9.78 5.19
CA SER A 126 -29.19 9.72 6.50
C SER A 126 -30.14 10.92 6.68
N ASP A 127 -29.70 12.12 6.28
CA ASP A 127 -30.48 13.35 6.36
C ASP A 127 -31.69 13.35 5.40
N ILE A 128 -31.50 12.94 4.15
CA ILE A 128 -32.58 12.83 3.15
C ILE A 128 -33.63 11.82 3.62
N TYR A 129 -33.20 10.70 4.18
CA TYR A 129 -34.13 9.69 4.72
C TYR A 129 -34.90 10.25 5.92
N ALA A 130 -34.22 10.91 6.86
CA ALA A 130 -34.84 11.53 8.02
C ALA A 130 -35.89 12.60 7.64
N ASP A 131 -35.61 13.41 6.60
CA ASP A 131 -36.52 14.43 6.09
C ASP A 131 -37.75 13.83 5.38
N LYS A 132 -37.55 12.86 4.50
CA LYS A 132 -38.64 12.19 3.77
C LYS A 132 -39.56 11.38 4.68
N CYS A 133 -39.06 10.90 5.82
CA CYS A 133 -39.86 10.17 6.80
C CYS A 133 -40.66 11.07 7.76
N LYS A 134 -40.67 12.41 7.60
CA LYS A 134 -41.35 13.33 8.54
C LYS A 134 -42.87 13.10 8.72
N SER A 135 -43.59 12.50 7.77
CA SER A 135 -45.06 12.51 7.70
C SER A 135 -45.82 11.26 8.21
N ASN A 136 -45.17 10.23 8.77
CA ASN A 136 -45.86 9.01 9.23
C ASN A 136 -45.22 8.44 10.51
N SER A 137 -45.95 8.15 11.60
CA SER A 137 -45.36 8.12 12.97
C SER A 137 -44.83 6.76 13.48
N ILE A 138 -45.49 5.63 13.23
CA ILE A 138 -45.11 4.33 13.86
C ILE A 138 -44.14 3.53 13.00
N ALA A 139 -44.40 3.40 11.69
CA ALA A 139 -43.46 2.73 10.77
C ALA A 139 -42.11 3.47 10.70
N LYS A 140 -42.14 4.80 10.89
CA LYS A 140 -40.96 5.66 10.95
C LYS A 140 -40.08 5.41 12.16
N GLU A 141 -40.68 5.23 13.34
CA GLU A 141 -39.89 4.99 14.55
C GLU A 141 -39.14 3.65 14.43
N LEU A 142 -39.79 2.64 13.85
CA LEU A 142 -39.16 1.35 13.54
C LEU A 142 -38.08 1.46 12.47
N ASP A 143 -38.31 2.18 11.38
CA ASP A 143 -37.31 2.37 10.31
C ASP A 143 -36.11 3.22 10.79
N LEU A 144 -36.33 4.29 11.55
CA LEU A 144 -35.26 5.10 12.15
C LEU A 144 -34.50 4.33 13.22
N GLN A 145 -35.17 3.50 14.02
CA GLN A 145 -34.51 2.61 14.96
C GLN A 145 -33.69 1.55 14.23
N LEU A 146 -34.21 0.97 13.13
CA LEU A 146 -33.47 0.04 12.28
C LEU A 146 -32.21 0.71 11.70
N ILE A 147 -32.31 1.93 11.20
CA ILE A 147 -31.17 2.67 10.64
C ILE A 147 -30.15 3.02 11.71
N ARG A 148 -30.56 3.56 12.86
CA ARG A 148 -29.66 3.80 14.00
C ARG A 148 -29.03 2.51 14.52
N TRP A 149 -29.79 1.42 14.49
CA TRP A 149 -29.33 0.10 14.84
C TRP A 149 -28.41 -0.49 13.79
N LEU A 150 -28.47 -0.10 12.51
CA LEU A 150 -27.51 -0.47 11.47
C LEU A 150 -26.24 0.39 11.55
N GLU A 151 -26.35 1.69 11.82
CA GLU A 151 -25.24 2.63 11.91
C GLU A 151 -24.23 2.25 13.00
N LYS A 152 -24.68 1.86 14.20
CA LYS A 152 -23.80 1.47 15.31
C LYS A 152 -22.93 0.24 15.02
N PRO A 153 -23.48 -0.93 14.66
CA PRO A 153 -22.71 -2.10 14.31
C PRO A 153 -21.95 -1.89 13.01
N VAL A 154 -22.45 -1.14 12.01
CA VAL A 154 -21.66 -0.82 10.81
C VAL A 154 -20.46 0.05 11.17
N LYS A 155 -20.61 1.08 12.00
CA LYS A 155 -19.47 1.88 12.49
C LYS A 155 -18.48 1.03 13.27
N LYS A 156 -18.96 0.14 14.15
CA LYS A 156 -18.10 -0.80 14.89
C LYS A 156 -17.42 -1.83 13.98
N LEU A 157 -18.14 -2.33 12.98
CA LEU A 157 -17.62 -3.23 11.95
C LEU A 157 -16.57 -2.51 11.11
N ARG A 158 -16.78 -1.23 10.77
CA ARG A 158 -15.78 -0.39 10.08
C ARG A 158 -14.51 -0.26 10.90
N VAL A 159 -14.62 0.05 12.19
CA VAL A 159 -13.46 0.13 13.08
C VAL A 159 -12.77 -1.24 13.21
N ASN A 160 -13.52 -2.30 13.47
CA ASN A 160 -12.96 -3.65 13.63
C ASN A 160 -12.31 -4.18 12.35
N LEU A 161 -12.96 -3.96 11.19
CA LEU A 161 -12.41 -4.31 9.88
C LEU A 161 -11.17 -3.48 9.61
N TYR A 162 -11.20 -2.16 9.85
CA TYR A 162 -10.03 -1.32 9.72
C TYR A 162 -8.87 -1.84 10.58
N THR A 163 -9.10 -2.16 11.85
CA THR A 163 -8.09 -2.76 12.74
C THR A 163 -7.59 -4.13 12.26
N ALA A 164 -8.49 -5.00 11.78
CA ALA A 164 -8.10 -6.30 11.24
C ALA A 164 -7.24 -6.15 9.97
N VAL A 165 -7.61 -5.20 9.12
CA VAL A 165 -6.90 -4.86 7.88
C VAL A 165 -5.55 -4.25 8.17
N ASP A 166 -5.48 -3.35 9.15
CA ASP A 166 -4.25 -2.76 9.67
C ASP A 166 -3.27 -3.85 10.12
N ASN A 167 -3.78 -4.83 10.87
CA ASN A 167 -3.02 -6.01 11.30
C ASN A 167 -2.61 -6.92 10.13
N ILE A 168 -3.50 -7.19 9.17
CA ILE A 168 -3.21 -8.04 8.00
C ILE A 168 -2.17 -7.38 7.10
N ALA A 169 -2.32 -6.08 6.79
CA ALA A 169 -1.37 -5.33 5.99
C ALA A 169 0.01 -5.35 6.66
N ARG A 170 0.08 -5.12 7.97
CA ARG A 170 1.31 -5.21 8.73
C ARG A 170 1.98 -6.59 8.63
N SER A 171 1.22 -7.68 8.69
CA SER A 171 1.72 -9.04 8.52
C SER A 171 2.13 -9.35 7.07
N TYR A 172 1.39 -8.84 6.09
CA TYR A 172 1.71 -8.99 4.66
C TYR A 172 3.07 -8.36 4.33
N PHE A 173 3.37 -7.19 4.92
CA PHE A 173 4.66 -6.54 4.75
C PHE A 173 5.84 -7.24 5.42
N GLN A 174 5.61 -8.22 6.31
CA GLN A 174 6.69 -9.08 6.79
C GLN A 174 7.23 -10.02 5.69
N PHE A 175 6.43 -10.30 4.66
CA PHE A 175 6.78 -11.20 3.55
C PHE A 175 7.03 -10.46 2.23
N PHE A 176 6.94 -9.13 2.22
CA PHE A 176 6.97 -8.34 0.98
C PHE A 176 8.35 -8.29 0.31
N SER A 177 9.42 -8.47 1.08
CA SER A 177 10.78 -8.64 0.55
C SER A 177 10.90 -9.85 -0.38
N LEU A 178 10.18 -10.96 -0.10
CA LEU A 178 10.09 -12.13 -0.99
C LEU A 178 9.34 -11.82 -2.29
N PHE A 179 8.30 -10.97 -2.24
CA PHE A 179 7.55 -10.57 -3.43
C PHE A 179 8.35 -9.64 -4.33
N ILE A 180 9.10 -8.68 -3.76
CA ILE A 180 10.01 -7.81 -4.52
C ILE A 180 11.09 -8.66 -5.21
N LEU A 181 11.69 -9.62 -4.49
CA LEU A 181 12.67 -10.55 -5.07
C LEU A 181 12.07 -11.40 -6.20
N MET A 182 10.83 -11.86 -6.08
CA MET A 182 10.14 -12.58 -7.16
C MET A 182 9.82 -11.69 -8.37
N ASP A 183 9.37 -10.45 -8.20
CA ASP A 183 9.05 -9.56 -9.32
C ASP A 183 10.32 -9.23 -10.13
N ILE A 184 11.46 -9.06 -9.47
CA ILE A 184 12.76 -8.85 -10.14
C ILE A 184 13.20 -10.13 -10.84
N PHE A 185 13.10 -11.28 -10.17
CA PHE A 185 13.45 -12.57 -10.77
C PHE A 185 12.63 -12.84 -12.05
N ILE A 186 11.34 -12.51 -12.05
CA ILE A 186 10.46 -12.63 -13.22
C ILE A 186 10.88 -11.66 -14.33
N ARG A 187 11.32 -10.43 -14.00
CA ARG A 187 11.78 -9.45 -15.00
C ARG A 187 13.17 -9.76 -15.59
N MET A 188 13.96 -10.60 -14.92
CA MET A 188 15.27 -11.03 -15.37
C MET A 188 15.23 -12.32 -16.23
N LEU A 189 14.07 -12.99 -16.32
CA LEU A 189 13.81 -14.12 -17.23
C LEU A 189 13.31 -13.63 -18.60
#